data_AF-A0A9D8I789-F1
#
_entry.id   AF-A0A9D8I789-F1
#
_cell.length_a   1.000
_cell.length_b   1.000
_cell.length_c   1.000
_cell.angle_alpha   90.00
_cell.angle_beta   90.00
_cell.angle_gamma   90.00
#
_symmetry.space_group_name_H-M   'P 1'
#
loop_
_entity.id
_entity.type
_entity.pdbx_description
1 polymer ?
#
loop_
_entity_poly.entity_id
_entity_poly.type
_entity_poly.pdbx_seq_one_letter_code
_entity_poly.pdbx_strand_id
1 'polypeptide(L)'
;MNRSIGIAVLSCLCAVVVLRATSADYKLLNGKSYKGDPTGANNVSVIIRDPDASTNAPRTAWTNFTQEALKEFAKNAKLKQYVEILIEEPEQDLDTSLMPTVQKRARPAMKLVPVEKPQRYKPRPGFIGSIFTSAIGWFTLFILYAANLYAGYEVAIYRRRPIKLVIGVCAAAPLFGPITFLCMPEIKRVTEAPPPVAAEEEEIKAPGPRQMHKGPGVAAHGASASGPLADVPTIAPQAAPVPKTQYFRRGEVSFNRRYIESKFAPFFKMVLGEKEQDLFLVFNTVRGQFITQHVVKATQADMTVKIEAENGASCDESFPFNDIQEIQIRHREATD
;
A
#
# COMPACT_ATOMS: atom_id res chain seq x y z
N MET A 1 -6.69 68.85 -56.62
CA MET A 1 -7.26 67.74 -55.80
C MET A 1 -6.48 67.42 -54.51
N ASN A 2 -5.34 68.05 -54.22
CA ASN A 2 -4.48 67.65 -53.09
C ASN A 2 -4.63 68.50 -51.81
N ARG A 3 -5.35 69.62 -51.86
CA ARG A 3 -5.56 70.50 -50.69
C ARG A 3 -6.73 70.07 -49.80
N SER A 4 -7.76 69.44 -50.38
CA SER A 4 -8.93 68.94 -49.65
C SER A 4 -8.65 67.68 -48.84
N ILE A 5 -7.71 66.84 -49.31
CA ILE A 5 -7.30 65.61 -48.62
C ILE A 5 -6.47 65.94 -47.37
N GLY A 6 -5.60 66.96 -47.44
CA GLY A 6 -4.80 67.40 -46.28
C GLY A 6 -5.66 67.93 -45.12
N ILE A 7 -6.72 68.66 -45.41
CA ILE A 7 -7.64 69.20 -44.39
C ILE A 7 -8.50 68.08 -43.76
N ALA A 8 -8.94 67.11 -44.56
CA ALA A 8 -9.68 65.95 -44.06
C ALA A 8 -8.81 65.03 -43.17
N VAL A 9 -7.55 64.81 -43.54
CA VAL A 9 -6.62 64.00 -42.73
C VAL A 9 -6.22 64.73 -41.46
N LEU A 10 -5.99 66.04 -41.49
CA LEU A 10 -5.70 66.84 -40.29
C LEU A 10 -6.91 66.95 -39.36
N SER A 11 -8.13 67.06 -39.90
CA SER A 11 -9.38 67.02 -39.13
C SER A 11 -9.63 65.63 -38.50
N CYS A 12 -9.30 64.54 -39.21
CA CYS A 12 -9.39 63.19 -38.69
C CYS A 12 -8.32 62.92 -37.60
N LEU A 13 -7.11 63.47 -37.74
CA LEU A 13 -6.05 63.37 -36.72
C LEU A 13 -6.38 64.20 -35.47
N CYS A 14 -7.01 65.37 -35.62
CA CYS A 14 -7.51 66.15 -34.48
C CYS A 14 -8.74 65.51 -33.81
N ALA A 15 -9.60 64.82 -34.55
CA ALA A 15 -10.74 64.09 -33.96
C ALA A 15 -10.30 62.83 -33.19
N VAL A 16 -9.21 62.17 -33.61
CA VAL A 16 -8.64 61.00 -32.91
C VAL A 16 -7.87 61.39 -31.64
N VAL A 17 -7.43 62.64 -31.50
CA VAL A 17 -6.69 63.13 -30.32
C VAL A 17 -7.61 63.73 -29.23
N VAL A 18 -8.93 63.81 -29.45
CA VAL A 18 -9.90 64.28 -28.43
C VAL A 18 -10.54 63.14 -27.62
N LEU A 19 -10.10 61.89 -27.77
CA LEU A 19 -10.33 60.84 -26.74
C LEU A 19 -9.41 61.07 -25.53
N ARG A 20 -9.51 62.26 -24.91
CA ARG A 20 -9.01 62.50 -23.56
C ARG A 20 -9.99 61.84 -22.60
N ALA A 21 -9.51 60.73 -22.03
CA ALA A 21 -9.84 60.18 -20.72
C ALA A 21 -11.09 60.77 -20.06
N THR A 22 -12.17 59.99 -20.03
CA THR A 22 -13.11 60.10 -18.91
C THR A 22 -12.36 59.64 -17.66
N SER A 23 -11.53 60.50 -17.07
CA SER A 23 -10.91 60.20 -15.78
C SER A 23 -12.03 60.15 -14.76
N ALA A 24 -12.38 58.94 -14.31
CA ALA A 24 -13.33 58.77 -13.23
C ALA A 24 -12.70 59.26 -11.92
N ASP A 25 -13.47 60.06 -11.17
CA ASP A 25 -13.06 60.64 -9.90
C ASP A 25 -13.52 59.70 -8.76
N TYR A 26 -12.60 58.88 -8.25
CA TYR A 26 -12.90 57.93 -7.17
C TYR A 26 -12.69 58.57 -5.80
N LYS A 27 -13.78 58.75 -5.04
CA LYS A 27 -13.74 59.30 -3.68
C LYS A 27 -13.38 58.24 -2.64
N LEU A 28 -12.51 58.60 -1.71
CA LEU A 28 -12.19 57.82 -0.52
C LEU A 28 -13.02 58.30 0.67
N LEU A 29 -13.20 57.42 1.66
CA LEU A 29 -13.83 57.72 2.94
C LEU A 29 -13.14 58.87 3.70
N ASN A 30 -11.85 59.09 3.44
CA ASN A 30 -11.05 60.15 4.08
C ASN A 30 -11.19 61.53 3.39
N GLY A 31 -12.13 61.70 2.46
CA GLY A 31 -12.38 62.95 1.74
C GLY A 31 -11.39 63.28 0.61
N LYS A 32 -10.39 62.42 0.37
CA LYS A 32 -9.47 62.51 -0.78
C LYS A 32 -10.08 61.79 -2.00
N SER A 33 -9.76 62.26 -3.20
CA SER A 33 -10.19 61.62 -4.46
C SER A 33 -9.00 61.30 -5.35
N TYR A 34 -9.00 60.13 -5.98
CA TYR A 34 -8.05 59.78 -7.04
C TYR A 34 -8.74 59.91 -8.39
N LYS A 35 -8.02 60.42 -9.39
CA LYS A 35 -8.57 60.64 -10.73
C LYS A 35 -7.76 59.84 -11.71
N GLY A 36 -8.28 58.76 -12.28
CA GLY A 36 -7.49 58.03 -13.28
C GLY A 36 -7.93 56.61 -13.54
N ASP A 37 -7.09 55.89 -14.29
CA ASP A 37 -7.45 54.55 -14.75
C ASP A 37 -6.92 53.46 -13.81
N PRO A 38 -7.75 52.47 -13.45
CA PRO A 38 -7.32 51.34 -12.63
C PRO A 38 -6.37 50.45 -13.43
N THR A 39 -5.10 50.43 -13.04
CA THR A 39 -4.04 49.73 -13.79
C THR A 39 -3.77 48.33 -13.24
N GLY A 40 -4.02 48.10 -11.94
CA GLY A 40 -3.82 46.79 -11.31
C GLY A 40 -4.73 46.60 -10.10
N ALA A 41 -5.40 45.45 -10.04
CA ALA A 41 -6.38 45.11 -9.01
C ALA A 41 -6.15 43.70 -8.47
N ASN A 42 -6.19 43.58 -7.15
CA ASN A 42 -6.16 42.31 -6.41
C ASN A 42 -7.43 42.22 -5.53
N ASN A 43 -7.64 41.08 -4.87
CA ASN A 43 -8.76 40.87 -3.94
C ASN A 43 -8.87 41.91 -2.81
N VAL A 44 -7.77 42.62 -2.48
CA VAL A 44 -7.69 43.50 -1.30
C VAL A 44 -7.55 44.98 -1.67
N SER A 45 -6.99 45.29 -2.84
CA SER A 45 -6.58 46.66 -3.17
C SER A 45 -6.51 46.93 -4.66
N VAL A 46 -6.63 48.20 -5.03
CA VAL A 46 -6.47 48.72 -6.38
C VAL A 46 -5.38 49.78 -6.46
N ILE A 47 -4.68 49.81 -7.59
CA ILE A 47 -3.75 50.85 -7.97
C ILE A 47 -4.39 51.66 -9.09
N ILE A 48 -4.59 52.94 -8.84
CA ILE A 48 -5.13 53.92 -9.78
C ILE A 48 -3.95 54.71 -10.32
N ARG A 49 -3.89 54.90 -11.63
CA ARG A 49 -2.88 55.74 -12.26
C ARG A 49 -3.50 57.09 -12.56
N ASP A 50 -3.07 58.12 -11.83
CA ASP A 50 -3.49 59.48 -12.10
C ASP A 50 -2.86 59.98 -13.42
N PRO A 51 -3.60 60.64 -14.32
CA PRO A 51 -3.08 61.10 -15.60
C PRO A 51 -2.18 62.34 -15.48
N ASP A 52 -2.34 63.12 -14.40
CA ASP A 52 -1.57 64.35 -14.14
C ASP A 52 -0.29 64.11 -13.32
N ALA A 53 -0.18 62.96 -12.64
CA ALA A 53 1.00 62.57 -11.87
C ALA A 53 1.75 61.43 -12.58
N SER A 54 3.06 61.60 -12.80
CA SER A 54 3.90 60.55 -13.44
C SER A 54 4.08 59.29 -12.57
N THR A 55 3.60 59.32 -11.33
CA THR A 55 3.72 58.25 -10.33
C THR A 55 2.34 57.66 -10.04
N ASN A 56 2.24 56.33 -10.02
CA ASN A 56 1.01 55.63 -9.65
C ASN A 56 0.56 56.02 -8.23
N ALA A 57 -0.75 56.15 -8.00
CA ALA A 57 -1.29 56.37 -6.67
C ALA A 57 -0.92 55.21 -5.73
N PRO A 58 -0.77 55.46 -4.42
CA PRO A 58 -0.49 54.39 -3.46
C PRO A 58 -1.60 53.34 -3.50
N ARG A 59 -1.21 52.08 -3.37
CA ARG A 59 -2.12 50.93 -3.37
C ARG A 59 -3.17 51.12 -2.28
N THR A 60 -4.42 51.32 -2.68
CA THR A 60 -5.52 51.67 -1.79
C THR A 60 -6.45 50.46 -1.64
N ALA A 61 -6.80 50.11 -0.40
CA ALA A 61 -7.69 49.00 -0.10
C ALA A 61 -9.13 49.30 -0.56
N TRP A 62 -9.86 48.28 -1.00
CA TRP A 62 -11.24 48.45 -1.48
C TRP A 62 -12.19 49.04 -0.44
N THR A 63 -11.96 48.73 0.84
CA THR A 63 -12.71 49.25 1.99
C THR A 63 -12.58 50.75 2.20
N ASN A 64 -11.56 51.40 1.60
CA ASN A 64 -11.32 52.82 1.79
C ASN A 64 -12.07 53.68 0.76
N PHE A 65 -12.76 53.08 -0.20
CA PHE A 65 -13.55 53.77 -1.21
C PHE A 65 -15.01 53.94 -0.75
N THR A 66 -15.66 55.00 -1.24
CA THR A 66 -17.09 55.19 -1.02
C THR A 66 -17.91 54.20 -1.85
N GLN A 67 -19.14 53.92 -1.43
CA GLN A 67 -20.06 53.06 -2.19
C GLN A 67 -20.33 53.58 -3.62
N GLU A 68 -20.25 54.90 -3.83
CA GLU A 68 -20.34 55.52 -5.16
C GLU A 68 -19.17 55.10 -6.06
N ALA A 69 -17.94 55.18 -5.54
CA ALA A 69 -16.74 54.79 -6.26
C ALA A 69 -16.71 53.27 -6.55
N LEU A 70 -17.17 52.44 -5.61
CA LEU A 70 -17.31 51.00 -5.80
C LEU A 70 -18.31 50.66 -6.93
N LYS A 71 -19.45 51.34 -7.00
CA LYS A 71 -20.41 51.20 -8.11
C LYS A 71 -19.80 51.60 -9.46
N GLU A 72 -18.92 52.59 -9.49
CA GLU A 72 -18.19 52.96 -10.70
C GLU A 72 -17.15 51.90 -11.10
N PHE A 73 -16.41 51.32 -10.15
CA PHE A 73 -15.52 50.20 -10.42
C PHE A 73 -16.26 48.97 -10.95
N ALA A 74 -17.49 48.71 -10.49
CA ALA A 74 -18.31 47.61 -10.97
C ALA A 74 -18.73 47.72 -12.45
N LYS A 75 -18.67 48.92 -13.05
CA LYS A 75 -18.88 49.10 -14.50
C LYS A 75 -17.77 48.45 -15.33
N ASN A 76 -16.59 48.23 -14.75
CA ASN A 76 -15.49 47.55 -15.39
C ASN A 76 -15.56 46.03 -15.16
N ALA A 77 -15.72 45.25 -16.23
CA ALA A 77 -15.88 43.79 -16.16
C ALA A 77 -14.77 43.06 -15.37
N LYS A 78 -13.54 43.59 -15.39
CA LYS A 78 -12.39 43.00 -14.67
C LYS A 78 -12.40 43.27 -13.16
N LEU A 79 -13.01 44.38 -12.73
CA LEU A 79 -13.05 44.82 -11.34
C LEU A 79 -14.35 44.41 -10.65
N LYS A 80 -15.40 44.14 -11.43
CA LYS A 80 -16.72 43.72 -10.96
C LYS A 80 -16.64 42.58 -9.93
N GLN A 81 -15.88 41.53 -10.22
CA GLN A 81 -15.72 40.37 -9.33
C GLN A 81 -15.17 40.70 -7.93
N TYR A 82 -14.39 41.79 -7.80
CA TYR A 82 -13.80 42.18 -6.52
C TYR A 82 -14.68 43.15 -5.74
N VAL A 83 -15.53 43.90 -6.44
CA VAL A 83 -16.29 45.02 -5.88
C VAL A 83 -17.74 44.67 -5.62
N GLU A 84 -18.32 43.73 -6.36
CA GLU A 84 -19.71 43.25 -6.19
C GLU A 84 -19.97 42.68 -4.80
N ILE A 85 -18.94 42.12 -4.14
CA ILE A 85 -19.04 41.63 -2.75
C ILE A 85 -19.09 42.79 -1.73
N LEU A 86 -18.54 43.95 -2.08
CA LEU A 86 -18.40 45.12 -1.22
C LEU A 86 -19.50 46.18 -1.46
N ILE A 87 -20.25 46.06 -2.55
CA ILE A 87 -21.42 46.90 -2.81
C ILE A 87 -22.55 46.38 -1.94
N GLU A 88 -22.83 47.13 -0.88
CA GLU A 88 -23.97 46.88 -0.01
C GLU A 88 -25.21 47.32 -0.79
N GLU A 89 -26.00 46.36 -1.30
CA GLU A 89 -27.34 46.64 -1.80
C GLU A 89 -28.17 47.12 -0.61
N PRO A 90 -28.66 48.37 -0.58
CA PRO A 90 -29.62 48.74 0.43
C PRO A 90 -30.80 47.79 0.24
N GLU A 91 -31.22 47.12 1.31
CA GLU A 91 -32.49 46.41 1.36
C GLU A 91 -33.57 47.46 1.07
N GLN A 92 -33.88 47.65 -0.21
CA GLN A 92 -35.05 48.38 -0.63
C GLN A 92 -36.21 47.56 -0.11
N ASP A 93 -36.81 48.08 0.96
CA ASP A 93 -38.13 47.76 1.44
C ASP A 93 -38.99 47.32 0.26
N LEU A 94 -39.19 46.00 0.15
CA LEU A 94 -39.97 45.38 -0.91
C LEU A 94 -41.40 45.84 -0.70
N ASP A 95 -41.73 46.97 -1.31
CA ASP A 95 -43.06 47.48 -1.47
C ASP A 95 -43.87 46.41 -2.20
N THR A 96 -44.62 45.63 -1.42
CA THR A 96 -45.32 44.41 -1.85
C THR A 96 -46.50 44.74 -2.79
N SER A 97 -46.69 46.02 -3.10
CA SER A 97 -47.81 46.58 -3.83
C SER A 97 -47.58 46.74 -5.34
N LEU A 98 -46.33 46.63 -5.83
CA LEU A 98 -45.98 46.85 -7.24
C LEU A 98 -45.48 45.59 -7.96
N MET A 99 -45.94 44.40 -7.57
CA MET A 99 -45.72 43.22 -8.41
C MET A 99 -46.51 43.37 -9.72
N PRO A 100 -45.88 43.41 -10.90
CA PRO A 100 -46.61 43.26 -12.14
C PRO A 100 -47.28 41.87 -12.09
N THR A 101 -48.57 41.80 -12.38
CA THR A 101 -49.30 40.54 -12.45
C THR A 101 -48.67 39.71 -13.57
N VAL A 102 -47.70 38.86 -13.20
CA VAL A 102 -47.05 37.92 -14.10
C VAL A 102 -48.13 36.93 -14.51
N GLN A 103 -48.68 37.12 -15.71
CA GLN A 103 -49.50 36.12 -16.36
C GLN A 103 -48.68 34.83 -16.33
N LYS A 104 -49.17 33.84 -15.56
CA LYS A 104 -48.57 32.51 -15.47
C LYS A 104 -48.60 31.91 -16.87
N ARG A 105 -47.54 32.11 -17.65
CA ARG A 105 -47.30 31.32 -18.86
C ARG A 105 -47.21 29.87 -18.41
N ALA A 106 -48.15 29.07 -18.89
CA ALA A 106 -48.18 27.64 -18.64
C ALA A 106 -46.84 27.06 -19.07
N ARG A 107 -46.05 26.59 -18.09
CA ARG A 107 -44.77 25.94 -18.37
C ARG A 107 -45.07 24.66 -19.15
N PRO A 108 -44.41 24.40 -20.28
CA PRO A 108 -44.62 23.15 -21.01
C PRO A 108 -44.28 21.97 -20.09
N ALA A 109 -45.13 20.94 -20.11
CA ALA A 109 -45.01 19.78 -19.23
C ALA A 109 -43.61 19.15 -19.40
N MET A 110 -42.80 19.28 -18.34
CA MET A 110 -41.48 18.67 -18.28
C MET A 110 -41.66 17.16 -18.33
N LYS A 111 -41.24 16.52 -19.43
CA LYS A 111 -41.18 15.06 -19.50
C LYS A 111 -40.16 14.60 -18.47
N LEU A 112 -40.68 14.03 -17.38
CA LEU A 112 -39.88 13.35 -16.38
C LEU A 112 -39.20 12.17 -17.07
N VAL A 113 -37.93 12.35 -17.46
CA VAL A 113 -37.07 11.21 -17.77
C VAL A 113 -36.98 10.43 -16.46
N PRO A 114 -37.44 9.17 -16.40
CA PRO A 114 -37.33 8.38 -15.19
C PRO A 114 -35.84 8.28 -14.86
N VAL A 115 -35.44 8.98 -13.79
CA VAL A 115 -34.08 8.85 -13.27
C VAL A 115 -33.95 7.40 -12.81
N GLU A 116 -33.12 6.63 -13.48
CA GLU A 116 -32.78 5.28 -13.05
C GLU A 116 -32.26 5.39 -11.62
N LYS A 117 -32.99 4.74 -10.70
CA LYS A 117 -32.59 4.72 -9.28
C LYS A 117 -31.17 4.15 -9.22
N PRO A 118 -30.25 4.78 -8.47
CA PRO A 118 -28.91 4.22 -8.33
C PRO A 118 -29.04 2.77 -7.86
N GLN A 119 -28.40 1.85 -8.60
CA GLN A 119 -28.48 0.44 -8.28
C GLN A 119 -28.02 0.24 -6.84
N ARG A 120 -28.89 -0.33 -6.01
CA ARG A 120 -28.53 -0.69 -4.62
C ARG A 120 -27.25 -1.53 -4.68
N TYR A 121 -26.25 -1.11 -3.91
CA TYR A 121 -25.00 -1.84 -3.75
C TYR A 121 -25.31 -3.30 -3.43
N LYS A 122 -24.99 -4.20 -4.37
CA LYS A 122 -25.02 -5.64 -4.09
C LYS A 122 -23.73 -5.95 -3.35
N PRO A 123 -23.81 -6.49 -2.12
CA PRO A 123 -22.60 -6.85 -1.38
C PRO A 123 -21.78 -7.83 -2.22
N ARG A 124 -20.51 -7.49 -2.46
CA ARG A 124 -19.60 -8.37 -3.18
C ARG A 124 -19.44 -9.65 -2.35
N PRO A 125 -19.53 -10.85 -2.96
CA PRO A 125 -19.33 -12.09 -2.22
C PRO A 125 -17.96 -12.05 -1.56
N GLY A 126 -17.91 -12.35 -0.26
CA GLY A 126 -16.65 -12.46 0.47
C GLY A 126 -15.76 -13.56 -0.09
N PHE A 127 -14.51 -13.64 0.36
CA PHE A 127 -13.51 -14.58 -0.17
C PHE A 127 -14.02 -16.03 -0.28
N ILE A 128 -14.62 -16.56 0.80
CA ILE A 128 -15.20 -17.92 0.81
C ILE A 128 -16.35 -18.03 -0.19
N GLY A 129 -17.23 -17.03 -0.25
CA GLY A 129 -18.32 -17.00 -1.23
C GLY A 129 -17.82 -17.01 -2.67
N SER A 130 -16.71 -16.32 -2.94
CA SER A 130 -16.13 -16.23 -4.28
C SER A 130 -15.58 -17.57 -4.79
N ILE A 131 -15.07 -18.43 -3.89
CA ILE A 131 -14.54 -19.76 -4.24
C ILE A 131 -15.67 -20.69 -4.70
N PHE A 132 -16.82 -20.68 -4.02
CA PHE A 132 -17.96 -21.56 -4.38
C PHE A 132 -18.79 -21.04 -5.56
N THR A 133 -18.72 -19.75 -5.86
CA THR A 133 -19.48 -19.15 -6.98
C THR A 133 -18.70 -19.12 -8.30
N SER A 134 -17.37 -19.24 -8.26
CA SER A 134 -16.52 -19.10 -9.45
C SER A 134 -16.06 -20.45 -9.96
N ALA A 135 -16.06 -20.63 -11.29
CA ALA A 135 -15.53 -21.84 -11.94
C ALA A 135 -14.06 -22.09 -11.59
N ILE A 136 -13.26 -21.02 -11.45
CA ILE A 136 -11.86 -21.12 -11.04
C ILE A 136 -11.73 -21.64 -9.60
N GLY A 137 -12.66 -21.26 -8.72
CA GLY A 137 -12.65 -21.71 -7.33
C GLY A 137 -12.96 -23.20 -7.20
N TRP A 138 -13.93 -23.70 -7.99
CA TRP A 138 -14.18 -25.14 -8.10
C TRP A 138 -12.98 -25.90 -8.67
N PHE A 139 -12.33 -25.38 -9.71
CA PHE A 139 -11.11 -25.97 -10.25
C PHE A 139 -10.00 -26.07 -9.21
N THR A 140 -9.76 -25.00 -8.44
CA THR A 140 -8.80 -25.00 -7.33
C THR A 140 -9.18 -26.00 -6.23
N LEU A 141 -10.47 -26.12 -5.87
CA LEU A 141 -10.95 -27.11 -4.91
C LEU A 141 -10.69 -28.55 -5.39
N PHE A 142 -10.90 -28.84 -6.68
CA PHE A 142 -10.60 -30.17 -7.24
C PHE A 142 -9.11 -30.48 -7.23
N ILE A 143 -8.24 -29.51 -7.52
CA ILE A 143 -6.79 -29.68 -7.42
C ILE A 143 -6.37 -29.95 -5.96
N LEU A 144 -6.85 -29.14 -5.01
CA LEU A 144 -6.57 -29.33 -3.58
C LEU A 144 -7.08 -30.69 -3.09
N TYR A 145 -8.26 -31.10 -3.55
CA TYR A 145 -8.83 -32.40 -3.22
C TYR A 145 -8.02 -33.55 -3.81
N ALA A 146 -7.59 -33.45 -5.06
CA ALA A 146 -6.72 -34.44 -5.70
C ALA A 146 -5.35 -34.53 -5.00
N ALA A 147 -4.76 -33.38 -4.63
CA ALA A 147 -3.52 -33.33 -3.85
C ALA A 147 -3.69 -34.00 -2.48
N ASN A 148 -4.85 -33.83 -1.82
CA ASN A 148 -5.17 -34.52 -0.57
C ASN A 148 -5.31 -36.04 -0.77
N LEU A 149 -5.92 -36.52 -1.86
CA LEU A 149 -5.96 -37.96 -2.17
C LEU A 149 -4.57 -38.53 -2.47
N TYR A 150 -3.74 -37.77 -3.19
CA TYR A 150 -2.36 -38.14 -3.49
C TYR A 150 -1.51 -38.23 -2.20
N ALA A 151 -1.66 -37.28 -1.28
CA ALA A 151 -1.03 -37.35 0.04
C ALA A 151 -1.47 -38.61 0.80
N GLY A 152 -2.76 -38.96 0.75
CA GLY A 152 -3.26 -40.22 1.30
C GLY A 152 -2.64 -41.47 0.66
N TYR A 153 -2.45 -41.46 -0.65
CA TYR A 153 -1.77 -42.54 -1.39
C TYR A 153 -0.32 -42.71 -0.93
N GLU A 154 0.45 -41.63 -0.84
CA GLU A 154 1.85 -41.65 -0.36
C GLU A 154 1.94 -42.13 1.10
N VAL A 155 1.05 -41.64 1.97
CA VAL A 155 0.98 -42.08 3.37
C VAL A 155 0.65 -43.58 3.46
N ALA A 156 -0.19 -44.11 2.57
CA ALA A 156 -0.50 -45.53 2.54
C ALA A 156 0.72 -46.40 2.20
N ILE A 157 1.53 -45.97 1.23
CA ILE A 157 2.77 -46.64 0.86
C ILE A 157 3.78 -46.56 2.02
N TYR A 158 4.01 -45.36 2.55
CA TYR A 158 4.98 -45.12 3.61
C TYR A 158 4.65 -45.89 4.89
N ARG A 159 3.36 -45.93 5.29
CA ARG A 159 2.91 -46.65 6.50
C ARG A 159 2.49 -48.10 6.24
N ARG A 160 2.68 -48.59 5.01
CA ARG A 160 2.35 -49.95 4.55
C ARG A 160 0.90 -50.37 4.84
N ARG A 161 -0.03 -49.43 4.71
CA ARG A 161 -1.46 -49.63 4.97
C ARG A 161 -2.22 -49.92 3.66
N PRO A 162 -3.39 -50.58 3.71
CA PRO A 162 -4.17 -50.84 2.50
C PRO A 162 -4.57 -49.53 1.82
N ILE A 163 -4.13 -49.34 0.58
CA ILE A 163 -4.28 -48.09 -0.20
C ILE A 163 -5.74 -47.63 -0.25
N LYS A 164 -6.67 -48.56 -0.52
CA LYS A 164 -8.11 -48.27 -0.62
C LYS A 164 -8.69 -47.68 0.67
N LEU A 165 -8.22 -48.15 1.83
CA LEU A 165 -8.69 -47.68 3.13
C LEU A 165 -8.19 -46.27 3.40
N VAL A 166 -6.88 -46.03 3.21
CA VAL A 166 -6.28 -44.72 3.50
C VAL A 166 -6.84 -43.66 2.56
N ILE A 167 -6.92 -43.93 1.25
CA ILE A 167 -7.52 -43.01 0.27
C ILE A 167 -9.00 -42.76 0.58
N GLY A 168 -9.76 -43.79 0.96
CA GLY A 168 -11.18 -43.63 1.32
C GLY A 168 -11.39 -42.72 2.53
N VAL A 169 -10.54 -42.84 3.56
CA VAL A 169 -10.59 -41.95 4.71
C VAL A 169 -10.13 -40.53 4.36
N CYS A 170 -9.10 -40.38 3.52
CA CYS A 170 -8.65 -39.07 3.03
C CYS A 170 -9.71 -38.36 2.18
N ALA A 171 -10.53 -39.12 1.44
CA ALA A 171 -11.67 -38.60 0.70
C ALA A 171 -12.79 -38.08 1.63
N ALA A 172 -13.08 -38.81 2.71
CA ALA A 172 -14.13 -38.46 3.67
C ALA A 172 -13.74 -37.29 4.60
N ALA A 173 -12.47 -37.25 5.02
CA ALA A 173 -11.93 -36.23 5.90
C ALA A 173 -10.64 -35.64 5.30
N PRO A 174 -10.75 -34.67 4.37
CA PRO A 174 -9.59 -33.99 3.82
C PRO A 174 -8.71 -33.40 4.92
N LEU A 175 -7.39 -33.41 4.71
CA LEU A 175 -6.37 -32.93 5.65
C LEU A 175 -6.19 -33.82 6.90
N PHE A 176 -7.26 -34.21 7.57
CA PHE A 176 -7.21 -35.08 8.77
C PHE A 176 -6.87 -36.54 8.45
N GLY A 177 -7.35 -37.06 7.31
CA GLY A 177 -7.06 -38.44 6.88
C GLY A 177 -5.55 -38.71 6.77
N PRO A 178 -4.80 -37.96 5.93
CA PRO A 178 -3.35 -38.18 5.80
C PRO A 178 -2.60 -38.03 7.13
N ILE A 179 -2.95 -37.02 7.95
CA ILE A 179 -2.30 -36.75 9.24
C ILE A 179 -2.52 -37.90 10.22
N THR A 180 -3.76 -38.39 10.36
CA THR A 180 -4.07 -39.47 11.30
C THR A 180 -3.32 -40.76 10.96
N PHE A 181 -3.28 -41.16 9.68
CA PHE A 181 -2.50 -42.32 9.26
C PHE A 181 -0.99 -42.11 9.38
N LEU A 182 -0.51 -40.89 9.15
CA LEU A 182 0.89 -40.54 9.37
C LEU A 182 1.27 -40.66 10.85
N CYS A 183 0.38 -40.33 11.79
CA CYS A 183 0.64 -40.48 13.22
C CYS A 183 0.46 -41.91 13.74
N MET A 184 -0.15 -42.82 12.97
CA MET A 184 -0.28 -44.22 13.34
C MET A 184 1.01 -45.01 13.09
N PRO A 185 1.30 -46.04 13.91
CA PRO A 185 2.46 -46.91 13.73
C PRO A 185 2.37 -47.70 12.41
N GLU A 186 3.52 -48.05 11.86
CA GLU A 186 3.62 -48.87 10.65
C GLU A 186 3.14 -50.29 10.92
N ILE A 187 2.32 -50.85 10.03
CA ILE A 187 1.97 -52.27 10.08
C ILE A 187 3.11 -53.05 9.41
N LYS A 188 3.86 -53.82 10.20
CA LYS A 188 4.76 -54.83 9.65
C LYS A 188 3.89 -55.91 9.00
N ARG A 189 4.02 -56.10 7.69
CA ARG A 189 3.43 -57.27 7.03
C ARG A 189 4.08 -58.50 7.65
N VAL A 190 3.30 -59.29 8.36
CA VAL A 190 3.63 -60.71 8.54
C VAL A 190 3.50 -61.28 7.15
N THR A 191 4.63 -61.67 6.56
CA THR A 191 4.64 -62.43 5.31
C THR A 191 3.71 -63.61 5.51
N GLU A 192 2.57 -63.57 4.83
CA GLU A 192 1.72 -64.73 4.65
C GLU A 192 2.60 -65.80 4.01
N ALA A 193 2.92 -66.84 4.78
CA ALA A 193 3.59 -68.01 4.26
C ALA A 193 2.77 -68.50 3.05
N PRO A 194 3.43 -68.92 1.96
CA PRO A 194 2.71 -69.48 0.82
C PRO A 194 1.81 -70.63 1.32
N PRO A 195 0.64 -70.84 0.69
CA PRO A 195 -0.36 -71.80 1.17
C PRO A 195 0.29 -73.17 1.39
N PRO A 196 -0.10 -73.92 2.44
CA PRO A 196 0.52 -75.20 2.74
C PRO A 196 0.29 -76.14 1.55
N VAL A 197 1.37 -76.40 0.81
CA VAL A 197 1.45 -77.53 -0.10
C VAL A 197 1.28 -78.77 0.78
N ALA A 198 0.40 -79.66 0.34
CA ALA A 198 -0.03 -80.87 1.04
C ALA A 198 1.14 -81.56 1.78
N ALA A 199 0.96 -81.73 3.09
CA ALA A 199 1.80 -82.58 3.89
C ALA A 199 1.50 -84.05 3.51
N GLU A 200 2.42 -84.67 2.77
CA GLU A 200 2.67 -86.10 2.90
C GLU A 200 3.57 -86.29 4.13
N GLU A 201 3.14 -87.23 4.98
CA GLU A 201 3.83 -87.66 6.20
C GLU A 201 5.02 -88.58 5.91
N GLU A 202 5.84 -88.75 6.95
CA GLU A 202 7.03 -89.62 7.10
C GLU A 202 8.34 -89.03 6.53
N GLU A 203 9.44 -88.95 7.27
CA GLU A 203 9.95 -89.87 8.27
C GLU A 203 10.94 -89.15 9.23
N ILE A 204 10.83 -89.48 10.51
CA ILE A 204 11.65 -88.98 11.62
C ILE A 204 12.99 -89.73 11.65
N LYS A 205 14.13 -89.02 11.68
CA LYS A 205 15.35 -89.54 12.31
C LYS A 205 16.11 -88.44 13.07
N ALA A 206 16.29 -88.72 14.36
CA ALA A 206 16.99 -87.91 15.36
C ALA A 206 18.52 -88.22 15.37
N PRO A 207 19.37 -87.57 16.21
CA PRO A 207 20.60 -86.92 15.76
C PRO A 207 21.90 -87.56 16.29
N GLY A 208 23.06 -87.10 15.79
CA GLY A 208 24.40 -87.42 16.31
C GLY A 208 25.48 -86.41 15.87
N PRO A 209 26.61 -86.26 16.60
CA PRO A 209 27.15 -84.93 16.98
C PRO A 209 28.58 -84.61 16.49
N ARG A 210 29.09 -83.42 16.94
CA ARG A 210 30.48 -82.92 17.00
C ARG A 210 31.02 -82.27 15.69
N GLN A 211 31.72 -81.12 15.67
CA GLN A 211 32.73 -80.59 16.59
C GLN A 211 32.83 -79.05 16.60
N MET A 212 33.32 -78.54 17.75
CA MET A 212 33.88 -77.21 17.99
C MET A 212 35.17 -76.95 17.18
N HIS A 213 35.41 -75.68 16.83
CA HIS A 213 36.72 -75.07 17.04
C HIS A 213 36.58 -73.66 17.61
N LYS A 214 37.44 -73.37 18.58
CA LYS A 214 37.39 -72.24 19.51
C LYS A 214 38.65 -71.39 19.34
N GLY A 215 38.43 -70.08 19.21
CA GLY A 215 39.26 -68.98 19.75
C GLY A 215 40.59 -68.66 19.06
N PRO A 216 41.33 -67.64 19.56
CA PRO A 216 41.08 -66.77 20.74
C PRO A 216 41.12 -65.26 20.40
N GLY A 217 40.51 -64.35 21.17
CA GLY A 217 41.07 -63.68 22.37
C GLY A 217 41.75 -62.36 21.98
N VAL A 218 41.72 -61.21 22.68
CA VAL A 218 41.63 -60.91 24.11
C VAL A 218 41.29 -59.40 24.26
N ALA A 219 40.20 -59.05 24.96
CA ALA A 219 40.08 -58.22 26.21
C ALA A 219 40.77 -56.84 26.23
N ALA A 220 40.03 -55.73 26.45
CA ALA A 220 39.73 -55.07 27.76
C ALA A 220 40.95 -54.31 28.32
N HIS A 221 40.92 -53.14 28.96
CA HIS A 221 39.99 -52.25 29.68
C HIS A 221 40.52 -50.81 29.48
N GLY A 222 39.77 -49.72 29.65
CA GLY A 222 39.34 -49.21 30.95
C GLY A 222 39.20 -47.68 30.91
N ALA A 223 38.33 -47.17 31.77
CA ALA A 223 37.91 -45.78 31.89
C ALA A 223 38.89 -44.91 32.70
N SER A 224 38.96 -43.60 32.41
CA SER A 224 38.65 -42.50 33.35
C SER A 224 39.22 -41.13 32.95
N ALA A 225 38.32 -40.14 32.95
CA ALA A 225 38.39 -38.80 33.56
C ALA A 225 39.43 -37.73 33.16
N SER A 226 38.90 -36.49 33.16
CA SER A 226 39.50 -35.17 33.49
C SER A 226 40.44 -34.48 32.49
N GLY A 227 40.05 -33.27 32.05
CA GLY A 227 40.98 -32.21 31.58
C GLY A 227 41.79 -31.59 32.75
N PRO A 228 42.62 -30.54 32.57
CA PRO A 228 42.42 -29.43 31.62
C PRO A 228 43.72 -28.78 31.01
N LEU A 229 43.49 -27.70 30.24
CA LEU A 229 44.37 -26.56 29.89
C LEU A 229 45.42 -26.65 28.74
N ALA A 230 45.09 -25.88 27.68
CA ALA A 230 45.92 -24.90 26.93
C ALA A 230 47.25 -25.33 26.28
N ASP A 231 47.28 -25.37 24.94
CA ASP A 231 47.94 -24.32 24.13
C ASP A 231 47.54 -24.43 22.64
N VAL A 232 47.40 -23.27 22.00
CA VAL A 232 47.02 -22.96 20.60
C VAL A 232 48.15 -22.01 20.10
N PRO A 233 48.47 -21.76 18.79
CA PRO A 233 47.87 -22.20 17.51
C PRO A 233 48.90 -22.66 16.44
N THR A 234 48.41 -23.16 15.28
CA THR A 234 48.78 -22.62 13.95
C THR A 234 47.69 -22.98 12.93
N ILE A 235 47.39 -22.00 12.07
CA ILE A 235 46.18 -21.76 11.29
C ILE A 235 46.35 -22.24 9.84
N ALA A 236 45.28 -22.81 9.26
CA ALA A 236 44.93 -22.77 7.83
C ALA A 236 43.43 -23.12 7.68
N PRO A 237 42.71 -22.53 6.71
CA PRO A 237 41.48 -21.76 6.99
C PRO A 237 40.20 -22.61 7.00
N GLN A 238 39.46 -22.52 8.10
CA GLN A 238 38.06 -22.94 8.17
C GLN A 238 37.19 -21.86 7.51
N ALA A 239 36.36 -22.28 6.56
CA ALA A 239 35.30 -21.46 5.98
C ALA A 239 34.48 -20.79 7.08
N ALA A 240 34.20 -19.50 6.90
CA ALA A 240 33.52 -18.67 7.87
C ALA A 240 32.14 -19.24 8.27
N PRO A 241 31.76 -19.19 9.56
CA PRO A 241 30.45 -19.64 10.00
C PRO A 241 29.37 -18.66 9.48
N VAL A 242 28.44 -19.17 8.68
CA VAL A 242 27.25 -18.42 8.25
C VAL A 242 26.49 -17.92 9.49
N PRO A 243 26.26 -16.60 9.64
CA PRO A 243 25.59 -16.06 10.82
C PRO A 243 24.14 -16.54 10.89
N LYS A 244 23.75 -17.06 12.07
CA LYS A 244 22.43 -17.61 12.37
C LYS A 244 21.32 -16.58 12.11
N THR A 245 20.27 -16.97 11.37
CA THR A 245 19.04 -16.20 11.20
C THR A 245 18.45 -15.84 12.58
N GLN A 246 18.23 -14.55 12.82
CA GLN A 246 17.62 -14.08 14.06
C GLN A 246 16.12 -13.86 13.85
N TYR A 247 15.30 -14.38 14.76
CA TYR A 247 13.85 -14.28 14.73
C TYR A 247 13.38 -13.38 15.87
N PHE A 248 12.53 -12.41 15.57
CA PHE A 248 11.85 -11.57 16.54
C PHE A 248 10.34 -11.72 16.34
N ARG A 249 9.64 -12.28 17.32
CA ARG A 249 8.19 -12.55 17.23
C ARG A 249 7.38 -11.60 18.11
N ARG A 250 6.17 -11.27 17.63
CA ARG A 250 5.21 -10.47 18.41
C ARG A 250 4.70 -11.32 19.58
N GLY A 251 5.01 -10.88 20.79
CA GLY A 251 4.70 -11.61 22.03
C GLY A 251 5.92 -11.77 22.94
N GLU A 252 7.10 -11.94 22.35
CA GLU A 252 8.39 -11.90 23.07
C GLU A 252 8.90 -10.47 23.18
N VAL A 253 8.64 -9.66 22.15
CA VAL A 253 9.06 -8.26 22.09
C VAL A 253 7.94 -7.37 21.57
N SER A 254 7.81 -6.18 22.16
CA SER A 254 6.90 -5.13 21.68
C SER A 254 7.54 -4.37 20.52
N PHE A 255 7.01 -4.56 19.32
CA PHE A 255 7.39 -3.77 18.15
C PHE A 255 6.83 -2.36 18.25
N ASN A 256 7.60 -1.45 18.83
CA ASN A 256 7.34 -0.02 18.83
C ASN A 256 8.48 0.72 18.11
N ARG A 257 8.26 2.00 17.79
CA ARG A 257 9.26 2.85 17.15
C ARG A 257 10.64 2.74 17.80
N ARG A 258 10.71 2.84 19.14
CA ARG A 258 11.97 2.82 19.91
C ARG A 258 12.70 1.49 19.77
N TYR A 259 11.96 0.38 19.77
CA TYR A 259 12.53 -0.94 19.56
C TYR A 259 13.13 -1.06 18.17
N ILE A 260 12.40 -0.60 17.15
CA ILE A 260 12.88 -0.66 15.77
C ILE A 260 14.12 0.21 15.56
N GLU A 261 14.07 1.47 16.00
CA GLU A 261 15.19 2.40 15.88
C GLU A 261 16.43 1.95 16.65
N SER A 262 16.27 1.24 17.78
CA SER A 262 17.41 0.79 18.59
C SER A 262 18.01 -0.54 18.11
N LYS A 263 17.19 -1.52 17.74
CA LYS A 263 17.68 -2.85 17.32
C LYS A 263 18.05 -2.93 15.85
N PHE A 264 17.34 -2.20 15.00
CA PHE A 264 17.59 -2.16 13.56
C PHE A 264 18.22 -0.84 13.11
N ALA A 265 18.81 -0.08 14.04
CA ALA A 265 19.56 1.16 13.79
C ALA A 265 20.49 1.10 12.57
N PRO A 266 21.22 0.00 12.33
CA PRO A 266 22.15 -0.05 11.21
C PRO A 266 21.45 -0.07 9.84
N PHE A 267 20.23 -0.60 9.75
CA PHE A 267 19.43 -0.66 8.51
C PHE A 267 18.78 0.67 8.12
N PHE A 268 18.86 1.70 8.98
CA PHE A 268 18.45 3.07 8.61
C PHE A 268 19.53 3.80 7.82
N LYS A 269 20.78 3.32 7.85
CA LYS A 269 21.87 3.95 7.10
C LYS A 269 21.74 3.64 5.62
N MET A 270 22.00 4.64 4.79
CA MET A 270 21.98 4.51 3.32
C MET A 270 23.02 3.49 2.80
N VAL A 271 24.08 3.24 3.58
CA VAL A 271 25.09 2.19 3.32
C VAL A 271 25.25 1.40 4.61
N LEU A 272 24.96 0.09 4.55
CA LEU A 272 25.10 -0.83 5.68
C LEU A 272 26.60 -1.04 5.98
N GLY A 273 26.93 -1.23 7.26
CA GLY A 273 28.32 -1.50 7.65
C GLY A 273 28.82 -2.82 7.05
N GLU A 274 30.14 -3.00 6.90
CA GLU A 274 30.75 -4.18 6.25
C GLU A 274 30.26 -5.54 6.78
N LYS A 275 29.76 -5.60 8.02
CA LYS A 275 29.23 -6.82 8.64
C LYS A 275 27.75 -7.09 8.33
N GLU A 276 27.06 -6.14 7.74
CA GLU A 276 25.60 -6.15 7.55
C GLU A 276 25.20 -5.98 6.08
N GLN A 277 26.17 -5.75 5.17
CA GLN A 277 25.92 -5.59 3.73
C GLN A 277 25.24 -6.81 3.11
N ASP A 278 25.47 -8.00 3.65
CA ASP A 278 24.83 -9.24 3.20
C ASP A 278 23.60 -9.65 4.03
N LEU A 279 23.10 -8.77 4.91
CA LEU A 279 21.91 -9.03 5.71
C LEU A 279 20.67 -8.33 5.11
N PHE A 280 19.55 -9.04 5.08
CA PHE A 280 18.25 -8.49 4.74
C PHE A 280 17.24 -8.72 5.85
N LEU A 281 16.32 -7.76 5.97
CA LEU A 281 15.18 -7.82 6.89
C LEU A 281 13.96 -8.37 6.17
N VAL A 282 13.31 -9.34 6.80
CA VAL A 282 12.03 -9.90 6.36
C VAL A 282 10.98 -9.53 7.39
N PHE A 283 10.04 -8.69 7.00
CA PHE A 283 8.89 -8.31 7.81
C PHE A 283 7.69 -9.16 7.40
N ASN A 284 7.27 -10.07 8.29
CA ASN A 284 6.02 -10.80 8.14
C ASN A 284 4.91 -9.96 8.78
N THR A 285 4.04 -9.38 7.95
CA THR A 285 2.90 -8.57 8.39
C THR A 285 1.57 -9.26 8.04
N VAL A 286 0.46 -8.76 8.60
CA VAL A 286 -0.90 -9.21 8.21
C VAL A 286 -1.16 -8.97 6.71
N ARG A 287 -0.52 -7.96 6.12
CA ARG A 287 -0.70 -7.56 4.72
C ARG A 287 0.15 -8.36 3.74
N GLY A 288 1.15 -9.09 4.23
CA GLY A 288 2.10 -9.82 3.40
C GLY A 288 3.52 -9.79 3.97
N GLN A 289 4.43 -10.41 3.23
CA GLN A 289 5.85 -10.46 3.55
C GLN A 289 6.60 -9.37 2.78
N PHE A 290 7.37 -8.55 3.49
CA PHE A 290 8.20 -7.49 2.89
C PHE A 290 9.68 -7.77 3.15
N ILE A 291 10.46 -7.85 2.08
CA ILE A 291 11.91 -8.06 2.14
C ILE A 291 12.57 -6.72 1.83
N THR A 292 13.49 -6.28 2.69
CA THR A 292 14.18 -4.99 2.54
C THR A 292 15.59 -5.03 3.12
N GLN A 293 16.47 -4.21 2.54
CA GLN A 293 17.79 -3.93 3.10
C GLN A 293 17.83 -2.55 3.78
N HIS A 294 16.83 -1.69 3.54
CA HIS A 294 16.85 -0.30 4.00
C HIS A 294 15.50 0.15 4.56
N VAL A 295 15.53 0.62 5.81
CA VAL A 295 14.38 1.24 6.46
C VAL A 295 14.45 2.75 6.26
N VAL A 296 13.46 3.31 5.56
CA VAL A 296 13.43 4.73 5.17
C VAL A 296 13.12 5.61 6.38
N LYS A 297 12.06 5.27 7.12
CA LYS A 297 11.64 6.02 8.31
C LYS A 297 10.75 5.18 9.23
N ALA A 298 10.87 5.44 10.52
CA ALA A 298 9.95 4.94 11.54
C ALA A 298 9.26 6.13 12.22
N THR A 299 7.94 6.20 12.10
CA THR A 299 7.09 7.20 12.77
C THR A 299 6.58 6.64 14.10
N GLN A 300 5.65 7.33 14.77
CA GLN A 300 5.10 6.87 16.04
C GLN A 300 4.15 5.67 15.90
N ALA A 301 3.42 5.59 14.80
CA ALA A 301 2.43 4.53 14.54
C ALA A 301 2.86 3.57 13.41
N ASP A 302 3.56 4.10 12.41
CA ASP A 302 3.85 3.40 11.15
C ASP A 302 5.33 3.44 10.79
N MET A 303 5.77 2.49 9.96
CA MET A 303 7.11 2.42 9.41
C MET A 303 7.06 2.32 7.89
N THR A 304 8.01 2.97 7.22
CA THR A 304 8.20 2.92 5.77
C THR A 304 9.51 2.21 5.46
N VAL A 305 9.43 1.18 4.63
CA VAL A 305 10.58 0.39 4.18
C VAL A 305 10.70 0.48 2.66
N LYS A 306 11.93 0.37 2.17
CA LYS A 306 12.20 0.38 0.74
C LYS A 306 12.23 -1.07 0.24
N ILE A 307 11.26 -1.44 -0.57
CA ILE A 307 11.14 -2.78 -1.16
C ILE A 307 11.75 -2.73 -2.55
N GLU A 308 12.63 -3.69 -2.85
CA GLU A 308 13.14 -3.87 -4.20
C GLU A 308 12.18 -4.80 -4.97
N ALA A 309 11.52 -4.27 -6.00
CA ALA A 309 10.66 -5.06 -6.87
C ALA A 309 11.52 -5.93 -7.80
N GLU A 310 10.96 -7.04 -8.29
CA GLU A 310 11.63 -8.01 -9.18
C GLU A 310 12.24 -7.37 -10.45
N ASN A 311 11.75 -6.19 -10.85
CA ASN A 311 12.25 -5.43 -12.00
C ASN A 311 13.44 -4.51 -11.68
N GLY A 312 14.03 -4.60 -10.47
CA GLY A 312 15.10 -3.72 -10.00
C GLY A 312 14.65 -2.30 -9.63
N ALA A 313 13.33 -2.06 -9.60
CA ALA A 313 12.75 -0.78 -9.18
C ALA A 313 12.51 -0.81 -7.67
N SER A 314 12.95 0.23 -6.95
CA SER A 314 12.65 0.34 -5.52
C SER A 314 11.33 1.09 -5.28
N CYS A 315 10.46 0.53 -4.46
CA CYS A 315 9.21 1.14 -4.02
C CYS A 315 9.19 1.33 -2.50
N ASP A 316 8.68 2.48 -2.06
CA ASP A 316 8.51 2.74 -0.63
C ASP A 316 7.13 2.26 -0.18
N GLU A 317 7.08 1.32 0.75
CA GLU A 317 5.83 0.83 1.31
C GLU A 317 5.75 1.11 2.82
N SER A 318 4.58 1.60 3.25
CA SER A 318 4.32 1.95 4.65
C SER A 318 3.29 1.01 5.27
N PHE A 319 3.56 0.58 6.50
CA PHE A 319 2.64 -0.24 7.30
C PHE A 319 2.72 0.08 8.80
N PRO A 320 1.62 -0.10 9.55
CA PRO A 320 1.58 0.16 10.99
C PRO A 320 2.34 -0.90 11.78
N PHE A 321 2.90 -0.54 12.93
CA PHE A 321 3.60 -1.51 13.80
C PHE A 321 2.68 -2.63 14.30
N ASN A 322 1.39 -2.32 14.44
CA ASN A 322 0.34 -3.28 14.83
C ASN A 322 0.10 -4.38 13.79
N ASP A 323 0.63 -4.25 12.57
CA ASP A 323 0.49 -5.28 11.54
C ASP A 323 1.68 -6.25 11.53
N ILE A 324 2.80 -5.91 12.18
CA ILE A 324 4.03 -6.71 12.19
C ILE A 324 3.86 -7.92 13.13
N GLN A 325 3.92 -9.13 12.58
CA GLN A 325 3.84 -10.37 13.35
C GLN A 325 5.23 -10.91 13.72
N GLU A 326 6.18 -10.84 12.78
CA GLU A 326 7.54 -11.33 12.96
C GLU A 326 8.52 -10.53 12.10
N ILE A 327 9.74 -10.32 12.63
CA ILE A 327 10.86 -9.74 11.91
C ILE A 327 11.99 -10.78 11.90
N GLN A 328 12.54 -11.07 10.73
CA GLN A 328 13.66 -11.98 10.57
C GLN A 328 14.86 -11.26 9.96
N ILE A 329 16.05 -11.48 10.51
CA ILE A 329 17.31 -11.05 9.89
C ILE A 329 17.90 -12.28 9.20
N ARG A 330 17.98 -12.25 7.87
CA ARG A 330 18.52 -13.35 7.05
C ARG A 330 19.77 -12.89 6.30
N HIS A 331 20.65 -13.86 6.01
CA HIS A 331 21.83 -13.66 5.19
C HIS A 331 21.48 -13.90 3.72
N ARG A 332 22.04 -13.10 2.80
CA ARG A 332 21.82 -13.20 1.34
C ARG A 332 22.07 -14.61 0.80
N GLU A 333 23.07 -15.29 1.33
CA GLU A 333 23.46 -16.66 0.96
C GLU A 333 22.53 -17.77 1.51
N ALA A 334 21.54 -17.44 2.34
CA ALA A 334 20.56 -18.39 2.89
C ALA A 334 19.23 -18.40 2.12
N THR A 335 19.24 -17.91 0.87
CA THR A 335 18.09 -17.90 -0.03
C THR A 335 18.16 -19.13 -0.92
N ASP A 336 17.55 -20.23 -0.47
CA ASP A 336 17.16 -21.37 -1.32
C ASP A 336 15.76 -21.15 -1.92
#